data_AF-A0A2V2ZFV7-F1
#
_entry.id   AF-A0A2V2ZFV7-F1
#
_cell.length_a   1.000
_cell.length_b   1.000
_cell.length_c   1.000
_cell.angle_alpha   90.00
_cell.angle_beta   90.00
_cell.angle_gamma   90.00
#
_symmetry.space_group_name_H-M   'P 1'
#
loop_
_entity.id
_entity.type
_entity.pdbx_description
1 polymer ?
#
loop_
_entity_poly.entity_id
_entity_poly.type
_entity_poly.pdbx_seq_one_letter_code
_entity_poly.pdbx_strand_id
1 'polypeptide(L)' 'MKPLYKPISELPSVVEGENFSITVLLFDKNLDNFDLGYYDFEISQWVAMGGFQIEIICWSEIIMPSSMAVLRYTSILIE' A
#
# COMPACT_ATOMS: atom_id res chain seq x y z
N MET A 1 13.37 -10.80 -9.19
CA MET A 1 12.02 -10.43 -8.72
C MET A 1 11.75 -9.00 -9.14
N LYS A 2 10.59 -8.69 -9.71
CA LYS A 2 10.19 -7.28 -9.90
C LYS A 2 10.00 -6.64 -8.52
N PRO A 3 10.32 -5.35 -8.34
CA PRO A 3 10.04 -4.67 -7.09
C PRO A 3 8.53 -4.80 -6.77
N LEU A 4 8.20 -5.11 -5.52
CA LEU A 4 6.82 -5.09 -5.01
C LEU A 4 6.24 -3.67 -5.00
N TYR A 5 7.13 -2.67 -5.13
CA TYR A 5 6.84 -1.25 -5.11
C TYR A 5 6.71 -0.71 -6.55
N LYS A 6 5.63 0.04 -6.77
CA LYS A 6 5.31 0.74 -8.01
C LYS A 6 5.54 2.24 -7.82
N PRO A 7 6.11 2.95 -8.79
CA PRO A 7 6.29 4.40 -8.69
C PRO A 7 4.93 5.11 -8.66
N ILE A 8 4.84 6.30 -8.06
CA ILE A 8 3.60 7.10 -8.04
C ILE A 8 3.05 7.49 -9.42
N SER A 9 3.87 7.39 -10.46
CA SER A 9 3.47 7.60 -11.85
C SER A 9 2.69 6.43 -12.44
N GLU A 10 2.80 5.24 -11.85
CA GLU A 10 1.98 4.08 -12.18
C GLU A 10 0.77 4.10 -11.25
N LEU A 11 -0.44 4.29 -11.78
CA LEU A 11 -1.62 4.41 -10.94
C LEU A 11 -2.19 3.03 -10.57
N PRO A 12 -2.73 2.85 -9.36
CA PRO A 12 -3.41 1.60 -9.00
C PRO A 12 -4.73 1.47 -9.75
N SER A 13 -5.28 0.26 -9.75
CA SER A 13 -6.60 0.01 -10.33
C SER A 13 -7.68 0.83 -9.66
N VAL A 14 -8.60 1.36 -10.46
CA VAL A 14 -9.82 2.01 -9.97
C VAL A 14 -10.75 0.97 -9.32
N VAL A 15 -11.49 1.37 -8.28
CA VAL A 15 -12.58 0.56 -7.73
C VAL A 15 -13.82 0.77 -8.59
N GLU A 16 -14.52 -0.31 -8.95
CA GLU A 16 -15.72 -0.22 -9.78
C GLU A 16 -16.80 0.64 -9.10
N GLY A 17 -17.26 1.68 -9.80
CA GLY A 17 -18.28 2.61 -9.31
C GLY A 17 -17.75 3.76 -8.44
N GLU A 18 -16.44 3.85 -8.23
CA GLU A 18 -15.80 4.86 -7.38
C GLU A 18 -14.85 5.74 -8.19
N ASN A 19 -14.54 6.92 -7.65
CA ASN A 19 -13.56 7.86 -8.22
C ASN A 19 -12.19 7.81 -7.55
N PHE A 20 -11.92 6.73 -6.81
CA PHE A 20 -10.64 6.48 -6.16
C PHE A 20 -10.12 5.07 -6.45
N SER A 21 -8.82 4.89 -6.26
CA SER A 21 -8.16 3.61 -6.48
C SER A 21 -8.41 2.62 -5.35
N ILE A 22 -8.01 1.36 -5.55
CA ILE A 22 -7.85 0.42 -4.44
C ILE A 22 -6.97 1.03 -3.33
N THR A 23 -7.19 0.61 -2.08
CA THR A 23 -6.29 0.96 -0.98
C THR A 23 -4.93 0.30 -1.17
N VAL A 24 -3.87 1.07 -0.97
CA VAL A 24 -2.47 0.67 -1.14
C VAL A 24 -1.66 1.10 0.08
N LEU A 25 -0.46 0.55 0.20
CA LEU A 25 0.58 1.10 1.07
C LEU A 25 1.30 2.21 0.31
N LEU A 26 1.45 3.37 0.92
CA LEU A 26 2.22 4.50 0.44
C LEU A 26 3.52 4.59 1.24
N PHE A 27 4.62 4.89 0.56
CA PHE A 27 5.94 4.96 1.20
C PHE A 27 6.56 6.34 0.99
N ASP A 28 7.19 6.83 2.06
CA ASP A 28 7.99 8.05 1.99
C ASP A 28 9.35 7.80 1.32
N LYS A 29 10.04 8.89 1.00
CA LYS A 29 11.39 8.89 0.42
C LYS A 29 12.39 8.00 1.14
N ASN A 30 12.29 7.88 2.47
CA ASN A 30 13.25 7.17 3.28
C ASN A 30 12.87 5.69 3.48
N LEU A 31 11.66 5.30 3.05
CA LEU A 31 11.03 4.00 3.32
C LEU A 31 10.91 3.69 4.83
N ASP A 32 11.08 4.70 5.67
CA ASP A 32 11.04 4.56 7.13
C ASP A 32 9.61 4.72 7.65
N ASN A 33 8.76 5.43 6.90
CA ASN A 33 7.35 5.58 7.18
C ASN A 33 6.52 5.07 6.01
N PHE A 34 5.44 4.37 6.35
CA PHE A 34 4.40 4.01 5.40
C PHE A 34 3.03 4.39 5.98
N ASP A 35 2.09 4.66 5.08
CA ASP A 35 0.70 4.90 5.42
C ASP A 35 -0.22 4.12 4.48
N LEU A 36 -1.45 3.93 4.89
CA LEU A 36 -2.51 3.53 3.97
C LEU A 36 -2.92 4.73 3.13
N GLY A 37 -3.24 4.47 1.88
CA GLY A 37 -3.74 5.52 1.02
C GLY A 37 -4.36 5.01 -0.25
N TYR A 38 -4.72 5.95 -1.10
CA TYR A 38 -5.31 5.71 -2.40
C TYR A 38 -4.97 6.86 -3.33
N TYR A 39 -5.13 6.64 -4.63
CA TYR A 39 -5.12 7.70 -5.61
C TYR A 39 -6.55 8.17 -5.85
N ASP A 40 -6.80 9.46 -5.66
CA ASP A 40 -8.07 10.11 -5.96
C ASP A 40 -8.04 10.59 -7.41
N PHE A 41 -8.89 10.02 -8.26
CA PHE A 41 -8.95 10.33 -9.68
C PHE A 41 -9.72 11.62 -9.97
N GLU A 42 -10.59 12.09 -9.08
CA GLU A 42 -11.32 13.37 -9.24
C GLU A 42 -10.36 14.56 -9.13
N ILE A 43 -9.50 14.55 -8.11
CA ILE A 43 -8.53 15.62 -7.87
C ILE A 43 -7.13 15.30 -8.40
N SER A 44 -6.92 14.10 -8.95
CA SER A 44 -5.65 13.62 -9.50
C SER A 44 -4.49 13.65 -8.49
N GLN A 45 -4.76 13.25 -7.24
CA GLN A 45 -3.79 13.32 -6.14
C GLN A 45 -3.74 12.03 -5.32
N TRP A 46 -2.56 11.76 -4.76
CA TRP A 46 -2.40 10.71 -3.75
C TRP A 46 -2.87 11.21 -2.39
N VAL A 47 -3.67 10.40 -1.71
CA VAL A 47 -4.25 10.70 -0.40
C VAL A 47 -3.77 9.67 0.61
N ALA A 48 -3.08 10.14 1.65
CA ALA A 48 -2.68 9.35 2.81
C ALA A 48 -3.76 9.43 3.90
N MET A 49 -4.16 8.28 4.46
CA MET A 49 -5.28 8.18 5.40
C MET A 49 -4.89 8.53 6.84
N GLY A 50 -3.64 8.30 7.25
CA GLY A 50 -3.14 8.60 8.59
C GLY A 50 -2.93 10.09 8.85
N GLY A 51 -3.16 10.96 7.86
CA GLY A 51 -3.02 12.41 8.00
C GLY A 51 -1.57 12.88 8.13
N PHE A 52 -0.60 11.98 7.96
CA PHE A 52 0.81 12.34 7.90
C PHE A 52 1.09 13.04 6.56
N GLN A 53 1.76 14.21 6.61
CA GLN A 53 2.34 14.81 5.42
C GLN A 53 3.59 14.01 5.03
N ILE A 54 3.37 12.94 4.25
CA ILE A 54 4.44 12.14 3.66
C ILE A 54 4.69 12.59 2.22
N GLU A 55 5.96 12.74 1.85
CA GLU A 55 6.36 12.89 0.44
C GLU A 55 6.36 11.50 -0.20
N ILE A 56 5.25 11.15 -0.84
CA ILE A 56 5.01 9.81 -1.39
C ILE A 56 5.83 9.62 -2.67
N ILE A 57 6.68 8.61 -2.71
CA ILE A 57 7.51 8.31 -3.89
C ILE A 57 7.10 7.02 -4.60
N CYS A 58 6.51 6.08 -3.87
CA CYS A 58 6.06 4.80 -4.40
C CYS A 58 4.93 4.22 -3.54
N TRP A 59 4.30 3.19 -4.08
CA TRP A 59 3.21 2.48 -3.43
C TRP A 59 3.30 0.97 -3.67
N SER A 60 2.56 0.18 -2.91
CA SER A 60 2.44 -1.26 -3.12
C SER A 60 1.01 -1.74 -2.84
N GLU A 61 0.57 -2.74 -3.59
CA GLU A 61 -0.71 -3.39 -3.35
C GLU A 61 -0.69 -4.13 -2.00
N ILE A 62 -1.79 -4.01 -1.26
CA ILE A 62 -1.98 -4.79 -0.04
C ILE A 62 -2.35 -6.22 -0.47
N ILE A 63 -1.38 -7.12 -0.43
CA ILE A 63 -1.61 -8.54 -0.67
C ILE A 63 -2.27 -9.11 0.59
N MET A 64 -3.60 -9.12 0.60
CA MET A 64 -4.37 -9.91 1.56
C MET A 64 -4.06 -11.38 1.29
N PRO A 65 -3.53 -12.16 2.25
CA PRO A 65 -3.40 -13.59 2.07
C PRO A 65 -4.81 -14.15 1.87
N SER A 66 -5.13 -14.56 0.64
CA SER A 66 -6.38 -15.22 0.30
C SER A 66 -6.39 -16.57 1.02
N SER A 67 -7.09 -16.60 2.15
CA SER A 67 -6.99 -17.62 3.20
C SER A 67 -5.61 -17.64 3.86
N MET A 68 -5.61 -17.51 5.19
CA MET A 68 -4.54 -18.08 5.97
C MET A 68 -4.41 -19.55 5.56
N ALA A 69 -3.34 -19.89 4.84
CA ALA A 69 -2.50 -20.96 5.35
C ALA A 69 -2.11 -20.50 6.76
N VAL A 70 -2.95 -20.82 7.75
CA VAL A 70 -2.60 -20.79 9.17
C VAL A 70 -1.53 -21.87 9.28
N LEU A 71 -0.32 -21.56 8.82
CA LEU A 71 0.86 -22.22 9.33
C LEU A 71 0.86 -21.79 10.78
N ARG A 72 0.32 -22.71 11.59
CA ARG A 72 0.34 -22.73 13.03
C ARG A 72 1.61 -22.01 13.48
N TYR A 73 1.43 -20.98 14.31
CA TYR A 73 2.51 -20.45 15.12
C TYR A 73 3.16 -21.63 15.85
N THR A 74 4.22 -22.18 15.28
CA THR A 74 5.21 -22.91 16.05
C THR A 74 6.13 -21.81 16.54
N SER A 75 5.93 -21.43 17.79
CA SER A 75 6.84 -20.63 18.58
C SER A 75 8.26 -21.10 18.30
N ILE A 76 9.09 -20.23 17.72
CA ILE A 76 10.53 -20.46 17.75
C ILE A 76 10.95 -20.04 19.16
N LEU A 77 11.04 -21.03 20.05
CA LEU A 77 11.88 -20.93 21.24
C LEU A 77 13.31 -20.73 20.74
N ILE A 78 13.89 -19.58 21.07
CA ILE A 78 15.34 -19.38 20.99
C ILE A 78 15.86 -19.80 22.37
N GLU A 79 16.58 -20.92 22.43
CA GLU A 79 17.50 -21.24 23.54
C GLU A 79 18.81 -20.45 23.37
#